data_AF-A0AAV9EHS0-F1
#
_entry.id   AF-A0AAV9EHS0-F1
#
_cell.length_a   1.000
_cell.length_b   1.000
_cell.length_c   1.000
_cell.angle_alpha   90.00
_cell.angle_beta   90.00
_cell.angle_gamma   90.00
#
_symmetry.space_group_name_H-M   'P 1'
#
loop_
_entity.id
_entity.type
_entity.pdbx_description
1 polymer ?
#
loop_
_entity_poly.entity_id
_entity_poly.type
_entity_poly.pdbx_seq_one_letter_code
_entity_poly.pdbx_strand_id
1 'polypeptide(L)'
;MDKINGHKWRSRSLVMVSLSILFWVLLFHSHPSDPPLPTTTTTTTIRAAAQPEKPEHQPRHDNDSCLGRYIYVHDLPRRFNMGLIDECGTLSDWTNMCTYTSNAGLGPRVMSNPGRVFPDTSCWHETNQFTLELIFYNRMKKYRA
;
A
#
# COMPACT_ATOMS: atom_id res chain seq x y z
N MET A 1 18.91 -53.51 -21.41
CA MET A 1 17.81 -53.82 -20.46
C MET A 1 17.04 -52.54 -20.09
N ASP A 2 16.82 -51.60 -21.02
CA ASP A 2 16.60 -50.19 -20.64
C ASP A 2 15.19 -49.64 -20.91
N LYS A 3 14.37 -50.37 -21.68
CA LYS A 3 13.00 -49.95 -22.02
C LYS A 3 12.05 -49.96 -20.82
N ILE A 4 12.23 -50.88 -19.88
CA ILE A 4 11.34 -51.05 -18.71
C ILE A 4 11.47 -49.87 -17.73
N ASN A 5 12.69 -49.38 -17.53
CA ASN A 5 12.96 -48.26 -16.62
C ASN A 5 12.51 -46.93 -17.22
N GLY A 6 12.64 -46.75 -18.54
CA GLY A 6 12.10 -45.57 -19.25
C GLY A 6 10.56 -45.51 -19.21
N HIS A 7 9.87 -46.65 -19.35
CA HIS A 7 8.41 -46.69 -19.24
C HIS A 7 7.92 -46.36 -17.82
N LYS A 8 8.62 -46.88 -16.80
CA LYS A 8 8.32 -46.59 -15.39
C LYS A 8 8.58 -45.12 -15.04
N TRP A 9 9.66 -44.51 -15.51
CA TRP A 9 9.95 -43.09 -15.25
C TRP A 9 8.96 -42.17 -15.97
N ARG A 10 8.65 -42.42 -17.25
CA ARG A 10 7.64 -41.67 -18.00
C ARG A 10 6.25 -41.81 -17.37
N SER A 11 5.86 -43.02 -16.95
CA SER A 11 4.60 -43.26 -16.25
C SER A 11 4.52 -42.53 -14.90
N ARG A 12 5.59 -42.56 -14.10
CA ARG A 12 5.65 -41.85 -12.81
C ARG A 12 5.60 -40.33 -12.99
N SER A 13 6.32 -39.80 -13.97
CA SER A 13 6.28 -38.37 -14.30
C SER A 13 4.90 -37.93 -14.79
N LEU A 14 4.24 -38.73 -15.61
CA LEU A 14 2.86 -38.45 -16.06
C LEU A 14 1.87 -38.47 -14.91
N VAL A 15 1.97 -39.43 -13.98
CA VAL A 15 1.11 -39.49 -12.79
C VAL A 15 1.32 -38.26 -11.90
N MET A 16 2.56 -37.83 -11.67
CA MET A 16 2.85 -36.64 -10.86
C MET A 16 2.31 -35.35 -11.49
N VAL A 17 2.43 -35.20 -12.82
CA VAL A 17 1.87 -34.06 -13.54
C VAL A 17 0.35 -34.07 -13.46
N SER A 18 -0.29 -35.22 -13.66
CA SER A 18 -1.75 -35.35 -13.54
C SER A 18 -2.25 -35.03 -12.14
N LEU A 19 -1.57 -35.51 -11.08
CA LEU A 19 -1.92 -35.21 -9.69
C LEU A 19 -1.75 -33.72 -9.35
N SER A 20 -0.70 -33.08 -9.87
CA SER A 20 -0.51 -31.63 -9.72
C SER A 20 -1.61 -30.84 -10.41
N ILE A 21 -1.95 -31.18 -11.67
CA ILE A 21 -3.04 -30.53 -12.40
C ILE A 21 -4.38 -30.73 -11.68
N LEU A 22 -4.67 -31.96 -11.22
CA LEU A 22 -5.88 -32.25 -10.45
C LEU A 22 -5.94 -31.46 -9.15
N PHE A 23 -4.83 -31.35 -8.42
CA PHE A 23 -4.74 -30.55 -7.20
C PHE A 23 -5.03 -29.07 -7.46
N TRP A 24 -4.44 -28.49 -8.50
CA TRP A 24 -4.71 -27.11 -8.89
C TRP A 24 -6.16 -26.92 -9.39
N VAL A 25 -6.70 -27.83 -10.20
CA VAL A 25 -8.09 -27.80 -10.66
C VAL A 25 -9.07 -27.88 -9.48
N LEU A 26 -8.80 -28.73 -8.50
CA LEU A 26 -9.59 -28.82 -7.28
C LEU A 26 -9.50 -27.54 -6.45
N LEU A 27 -8.33 -26.91 -6.35
CA LEU A 27 -8.19 -25.60 -5.69
C LEU A 27 -8.98 -24.49 -6.41
N PHE A 28 -8.94 -24.45 -7.74
CA PHE A 28 -9.67 -23.46 -8.54
C PHE A 28 -11.19 -23.69 -8.55
N HIS A 29 -11.65 -24.95 -8.51
CA HIS A 29 -13.08 -25.28 -8.45
C HIS A 29 -13.66 -25.29 -7.05
N SER A 30 -12.83 -25.40 -6.01
CA SER A 30 -13.27 -25.32 -4.61
C SER A 30 -13.24 -23.90 -4.06
N HIS A 31 -12.82 -22.90 -4.86
CA HIS A 31 -12.93 -21.50 -4.44
C HIS A 31 -14.43 -21.18 -4.32
N PRO A 32 -14.95 -20.95 -3.11
CA PRO A 32 -16.35 -20.61 -2.94
C PRO A 32 -16.62 -19.36 -3.77
N SER A 33 -17.60 -19.41 -4.65
CA SER A 33 -18.14 -18.18 -5.23
C SER A 33 -18.63 -17.34 -4.06
N ASP A 34 -18.06 -16.15 -3.87
CA ASP A 34 -18.47 -15.25 -2.80
C ASP A 34 -20.00 -15.08 -2.88
N PRO A 35 -20.74 -15.25 -1.77
CA PRO A 35 -22.16 -14.99 -1.77
C PRO A 35 -22.38 -13.53 -2.21
N PRO A 36 -23.38 -13.25 -3.06
CA PRO A 36 -23.70 -11.87 -3.43
C PRO A 36 -23.94 -11.06 -2.15
N LEU A 37 -23.22 -9.95 -2.04
CA LEU A 37 -23.31 -9.02 -0.92
C LEU A 37 -24.79 -8.64 -0.69
N PRO A 38 -25.33 -8.75 0.54
CA PRO A 38 -26.66 -8.27 0.82
C PRO A 38 -26.71 -6.75 0.57
N THR A 39 -27.53 -6.33 -0.39
CA THR A 39 -27.82 -4.91 -0.61
C THR A 39 -28.80 -4.48 0.47
N THR A 40 -28.29 -4.11 1.64
CA THR A 40 -29.10 -3.46 2.67
C THR A 40 -29.31 -2.01 2.24
N THR A 41 -30.49 -1.70 1.69
CA THR A 41 -30.96 -0.33 1.55
C THR A 41 -31.24 0.22 2.94
N THR A 42 -30.22 0.80 3.56
CA THR A 42 -30.39 1.57 4.80
C THR A 42 -31.05 2.89 4.41
N THR A 43 -32.36 3.01 4.64
CA THR A 43 -33.03 4.31 4.65
C THR A 43 -32.49 5.11 5.84
N THR A 44 -31.43 5.87 5.59
CA THR A 44 -30.90 6.83 6.56
C THR A 44 -31.93 7.95 6.72
N THR A 45 -32.70 7.90 7.80
CA THR A 45 -33.45 9.07 8.27
C THR A 45 -32.44 10.13 8.67
N ILE A 46 -32.22 11.12 7.79
CA ILE A 46 -31.36 12.26 8.04
C ILE A 46 -32.00 13.07 9.16
N ARG A 47 -31.49 12.93 10.38
CA ARG A 47 -31.79 13.86 11.47
C ARG A 47 -30.96 15.11 11.20
N ALA A 48 -31.63 16.24 10.96
CA ALA A 48 -30.96 17.52 10.78
C ALA A 48 -30.16 17.85 12.06
N ALA A 49 -28.83 17.75 11.98
CA ALA A 49 -27.95 18.28 13.00
C ALA A 49 -27.97 19.81 12.90
N ALA A 50 -28.14 20.48 14.04
CA ALA A 50 -28.02 21.93 14.13
C ALA A 50 -26.66 22.36 13.56
N GLN A 51 -26.68 23.31 12.63
CA GLN A 51 -25.48 23.84 12.02
C GLN A 51 -24.63 24.54 13.08
N PRO A 52 -23.33 24.24 13.20
CA PRO A 52 -22.41 25.14 13.89
C PRO A 52 -22.35 26.46 13.12
N GLU A 53 -22.43 27.55 13.86
CA GLU A 53 -22.36 28.93 13.36
C GLU A 53 -21.10 29.11 12.49
N LYS A 54 -21.32 29.57 11.26
CA LYS A 54 -20.25 29.81 10.28
C LYS A 54 -19.40 30.98 10.77
N PRO A 55 -18.08 30.82 11.00
CA PRO A 55 -17.23 31.95 11.34
C PRO A 55 -17.26 32.96 10.20
N GLU A 56 -17.52 34.21 10.56
CA GLU A 56 -17.58 35.37 9.67
C GLU A 56 -16.31 35.45 8.82
N HIS A 57 -16.48 35.45 7.49
CA HIS A 57 -15.38 35.46 6.53
C HIS A 57 -14.80 36.87 6.46
N GLN A 58 -13.67 37.10 7.14
CA GLN A 58 -12.89 38.31 6.91
C GLN A 58 -12.43 38.40 5.45
N PRO A 59 -12.38 39.59 4.84
CA PRO A 59 -11.96 39.76 3.46
C PRO A 59 -10.51 39.31 3.35
N ARG A 60 -10.31 38.21 2.64
CA ARG A 60 -9.00 37.59 2.46
C ARG A 60 -8.18 38.46 1.51
N HIS A 61 -6.95 38.77 1.90
CA HIS A 61 -5.99 39.51 1.09
C HIS A 61 -5.93 38.95 -0.34
N ASP A 62 -6.22 39.79 -1.33
CA ASP A 62 -6.20 39.49 -2.79
C ASP A 62 -4.81 39.09 -3.34
N ASN A 63 -3.80 38.96 -2.47
CA ASN A 63 -2.42 38.61 -2.83
C ASN A 63 -1.99 37.21 -2.36
N ASP A 64 -2.94 36.39 -1.90
CA ASP A 64 -2.65 35.03 -1.48
C ASP A 64 -2.58 34.09 -2.68
N SER A 65 -1.35 33.70 -3.07
CA SER A 65 -1.14 32.71 -4.14
C SER A 65 -1.87 31.40 -3.84
N CYS A 66 -2.05 31.04 -2.57
CA CYS A 66 -2.64 29.76 -2.15
C CYS A 66 -4.17 29.74 -2.15
N LEU A 67 -4.83 30.83 -2.54
CA LEU A 67 -6.29 30.92 -2.55
C LEU A 67 -6.93 29.77 -3.34
N GLY A 68 -7.86 29.05 -2.71
CA GLY A 68 -8.54 27.89 -3.30
C GLY A 68 -7.70 26.61 -3.40
N ARG A 69 -6.43 26.64 -2.98
CA ARG A 69 -5.49 25.50 -3.02
C ARG A 69 -5.08 25.01 -1.62
N TYR A 70 -5.80 25.48 -0.60
CA TYR A 70 -5.57 25.07 0.79
C TYR A 70 -5.93 23.61 1.02
N ILE A 71 -5.09 22.92 1.77
CA ILE A 71 -5.30 21.54 2.16
C ILE A 71 -5.25 21.48 3.67
N TYR A 72 -6.28 20.89 4.28
CA TYR A 72 -6.34 20.68 5.71
C TYR A 72 -5.76 19.29 6.05
N VAL A 73 -4.75 19.25 6.91
CA VAL A 73 -4.14 18.02 7.41
C VAL A 73 -4.56 17.86 8.87
N HIS A 74 -5.19 16.72 9.20
CA HIS A 74 -5.61 16.45 10.57
C HIS A 74 -4.42 16.23 11.50
N ASP A 75 -4.51 16.76 12.72
CA ASP A 75 -3.59 16.43 13.81
C ASP A 75 -3.94 15.05 14.38
N LEU A 76 -3.42 14.01 13.74
CA LEU A 76 -3.60 12.63 14.18
C LEU A 76 -2.70 12.29 15.38
N PRO A 77 -3.14 11.38 16.27
CA PRO A 77 -2.27 10.83 17.31
C PRO A 77 -0.98 10.25 16.72
N ARG A 78 0.15 10.45 17.42
CA ARG A 78 1.49 10.09 16.92
C ARG A 78 1.61 8.68 16.34
N ARG A 79 0.91 7.69 16.92
CA ARG A 79 0.92 6.28 16.47
C ARG A 79 0.57 6.07 15.00
N PHE A 80 -0.12 7.02 14.36
CA PHE A 80 -0.54 6.91 12.96
C PHE A 80 0.46 7.50 11.96
N ASN A 81 1.47 8.26 12.42
CA ASN A 81 2.41 8.96 11.54
C ASN A 81 3.81 8.94 12.15
N MET A 82 4.15 9.91 13.01
CA MET A 82 5.51 10.06 13.56
C MET A 82 5.96 8.87 14.40
N GLY A 83 5.04 8.25 15.14
CA GLY A 83 5.32 7.06 15.94
C GLY A 83 5.79 5.87 15.09
N LEU A 84 5.34 5.76 13.83
CA LEU A 84 5.83 4.72 12.92
C LEU A 84 7.31 4.91 12.55
N ILE A 85 7.81 6.15 12.59
CA ILE A 85 9.25 6.44 12.39
C ILE A 85 10.00 6.17 13.69
N ASP A 86 9.48 6.68 14.80
CA ASP A 86 10.15 6.63 16.12
C ASP A 86 10.28 5.18 16.64
N GLU A 87 9.27 4.36 16.38
CA GLU A 87 9.19 2.95 16.80
C GLU A 87 9.31 2.01 15.59
N CYS A 88 10.03 2.42 14.54
CA CYS A 88 10.15 1.66 13.29
C CYS A 88 10.59 0.20 13.48
N GLY A 89 11.38 -0.10 14.51
CA GLY A 89 11.83 -1.47 14.81
C GLY A 89 10.71 -2.41 15.25
N THR A 90 9.56 -1.89 15.68
CA THR A 90 8.42 -2.69 16.14
C THR A 90 7.37 -2.92 15.05
N LEU A 91 7.57 -2.37 13.85
CA LEU A 91 6.59 -2.45 12.75
C LEU A 91 6.57 -3.81 12.05
N SER A 92 7.62 -4.62 12.21
CA SER A 92 7.71 -5.96 11.64
C SER A 92 8.65 -6.82 12.47
N ASP A 93 8.22 -8.04 12.79
CA ASP A 93 9.05 -9.03 13.49
C ASP A 93 10.17 -9.59 12.60
N TRP A 94 10.02 -9.48 11.28
CA TRP A 94 10.89 -10.15 10.30
C TRP A 94 11.89 -9.21 9.66
N THR A 95 11.60 -7.91 9.65
CA THR A 95 12.32 -6.92 8.86
C THR A 95 12.54 -5.66 9.67
N ASN A 96 13.78 -5.16 9.68
CA ASN A 96 14.06 -3.86 10.25
C ASN A 96 13.44 -2.75 9.38
N MET A 97 12.24 -2.31 9.75
CA MET A 97 11.53 -1.29 8.99
C MET A 97 12.18 0.10 9.09
N CYS A 98 13.10 0.33 10.03
CA CYS A 98 13.80 1.61 10.16
C CYS A 98 14.57 2.00 8.90
N THR A 99 15.13 1.02 8.19
CA THR A 99 15.78 1.27 6.90
C THR A 99 14.80 1.89 5.91
N TYR A 100 13.58 1.36 5.86
CA TYR A 100 12.56 1.77 4.89
C TYR A 100 11.78 3.02 5.32
N THR A 101 11.66 3.29 6.63
CA THR A 101 11.04 4.53 7.14
C THR A 101 12.00 5.72 7.09
N SER A 102 13.29 5.52 6.79
CA SER A 102 14.25 6.60 6.55
C SER A 102 13.80 7.54 5.41
N ASN A 103 14.37 8.74 5.37
CA ASN A 103 13.97 9.80 4.43
C ASN A 103 12.44 10.03 4.43
N ALA A 104 11.84 10.04 5.62
CA ALA A 104 10.40 10.24 5.80
C ALA A 104 9.53 9.20 5.05
N GLY A 105 9.98 7.94 4.99
CA GLY A 105 9.29 6.83 4.34
C GLY A 105 9.75 6.53 2.92
N LEU A 106 10.62 7.35 2.31
CA LEU A 106 11.14 7.05 0.97
C LEU A 106 12.16 5.89 0.98
N GLY A 107 12.80 5.62 2.12
CA GLY A 107 13.89 4.66 2.22
C GLY A 107 15.25 5.23 1.77
N PRO A 108 16.30 4.40 1.70
CA PRO A 108 17.63 4.83 1.27
C PRO A 108 17.63 5.18 -0.22
N ARG A 109 18.58 6.02 -0.64
CA ARG A 109 18.79 6.32 -2.07
C ARG A 109 19.35 5.10 -2.77
N VAL A 110 18.90 4.87 -4.01
CA VAL A 110 19.43 3.82 -4.87
C VAL A 110 20.87 4.16 -5.25
N MET A 111 21.84 3.38 -4.77
CA MET A 111 23.27 3.62 -5.06
C MET A 111 23.76 2.90 -6.32
N SER A 112 23.09 1.82 -6.73
CA SER A 112 23.49 0.98 -7.86
C SER A 112 22.39 0.92 -8.91
N ASN A 113 22.79 0.93 -10.19
CA ASN A 113 21.88 0.83 -11.33
C ASN A 113 22.24 -0.37 -12.21
N PRO A 114 22.14 -1.59 -11.68
CA PRO A 114 22.46 -2.78 -12.46
C PRO A 114 21.54 -2.82 -13.68
N GLY A 115 22.12 -2.96 -14.88
CA GLY A 115 21.36 -2.99 -16.13
C GLY A 115 20.79 -1.65 -16.61
N ARG A 116 21.16 -0.51 -15.98
CA ARG A 116 20.69 0.83 -16.38
C ARG A 116 19.16 0.98 -16.41
N VAL A 117 18.47 0.31 -15.47
CA VAL A 117 17.00 0.35 -15.34
C VAL A 117 16.51 1.76 -15.03
N PHE A 118 17.31 2.53 -14.27
CA PHE A 118 16.98 3.91 -13.91
C PHE A 118 17.68 4.92 -14.81
N PRO A 119 17.00 5.95 -15.35
CA PRO A 119 17.64 6.99 -16.17
C PRO A 119 18.67 7.81 -15.39
N ASP A 120 18.38 8.11 -14.12
CA ASP A 120 19.24 8.85 -13.19
C ASP A 120 18.99 8.35 -11.78
N THR A 121 19.96 7.66 -11.16
CA THR A 121 19.84 7.11 -9.80
C THR A 121 19.70 8.16 -8.72
N SER A 122 20.10 9.40 -8.96
CA SER A 122 20.10 10.46 -7.95
C SER A 122 18.69 10.75 -7.42
N CYS A 123 17.65 10.48 -8.20
CA CYS A 123 16.26 10.72 -7.85
C CYS A 123 15.52 9.49 -7.27
N TRP A 124 16.13 8.30 -7.29
CA TRP A 124 15.45 7.06 -6.87
C TRP A 124 15.76 6.66 -5.44
N HIS A 125 14.76 6.07 -4.79
CA HIS A 125 14.85 5.55 -3.44
C HIS A 125 14.31 4.12 -3.39
N GLU A 126 14.84 3.30 -2.49
CA GLU A 126 14.38 1.93 -2.23
C GLU A 126 13.15 1.97 -1.32
N THR A 127 12.05 2.50 -1.85
CA THR A 127 10.80 2.68 -1.12
C THR A 127 10.13 1.35 -0.85
N ASN A 128 9.65 1.17 0.38
CA ASN A 128 8.89 -0.01 0.78
C ASN A 128 7.38 0.22 0.56
N GLN A 129 6.66 -0.81 0.13
CA GLN A 129 5.22 -0.72 -0.16
C GLN A 129 4.35 -0.28 1.04
N PHE A 130 4.85 -0.42 2.27
CA PHE A 130 4.10 -0.10 3.50
C PHE A 130 4.35 1.32 4.04
N THR A 131 5.15 2.15 3.38
CA THR A 131 5.54 3.47 3.90
C THR A 131 4.79 4.65 3.25
N LEU A 132 3.72 4.37 2.50
CA LEU A 132 2.96 5.38 1.76
C LEU A 132 2.43 6.51 2.66
N GLU A 133 1.87 6.16 3.82
CA GLU A 133 1.32 7.12 4.79
C GLU A 133 2.38 8.13 5.27
N LEU A 134 3.60 7.65 5.55
CA LEU A 134 4.71 8.49 5.98
C LEU A 134 5.11 9.50 4.90
N ILE A 135 5.18 9.04 3.65
CA ILE A 135 5.56 9.88 2.51
C ILE A 135 4.52 10.97 2.30
N PHE A 136 3.24 10.62 2.29
CA PHE A 136 2.15 11.59 2.12
C PHE A 136 2.14 12.60 3.25
N TYR A 137 2.12 12.15 4.51
CA TYR A 137 2.10 13.04 5.67
C TYR A 137 3.25 14.07 5.63
N ASN A 138 4.47 13.62 5.35
CA ASN A 138 5.65 14.50 5.33
C ASN A 138 5.68 15.44 4.12
N ARG A 139 5.14 15.03 2.96
CA ARG A 139 4.99 15.91 1.79
C ARG A 139 3.92 16.98 2.02
N MET A 140 2.78 16.57 2.56
CA MET A 140 1.67 17.48 2.84
C MET A 140 2.04 18.54 3.87
N LYS A 141 2.86 18.21 4.88
CA LYS A 141 3.39 19.21 5.82
C LYS A 141 4.28 20.29 5.20
N LYS A 142 4.89 20.01 4.04
CA LYS A 142 5.77 20.94 3.33
C LYS A 142 5.06 21.62 2.15
N TYR A 143 3.79 21.30 1.92
CA TYR A 143 3.03 21.85 0.82
C TYR A 143 2.94 23.38 0.95
N ARG A 144 3.37 24.07 -0.11
CA ARG A 144 3.20 25.50 -0.33
C ARG A 144 2.67 25.64 -1.74
N ALA A 145 1.63 26.43 -1.93
CA ALA A 145 0.96 26.57 -3.22
C ALA A 145 1.51 27.73 -4.04
#